data_AF-A0A1T5LNU2-F1
#
_entry.id   AF-A0A1T5LNU2-F1
#
_cell.length_a   1.000
_cell.length_b   1.000
_cell.length_c   1.000
_cell.angle_alpha   90.00
_cell.angle_beta   90.00
_cell.angle_gamma   90.00
#
_symmetry.space_group_name_H-M   'P 1'
#
loop_
_entity.id
_entity.type
_entity.pdbx_description
1 polymer ?
#
loop_
_entity_poly.entity_id
_entity_poly.type
_entity_poly.pdbx_seq_one_letter_code
_entity_poly.pdbx_strand_id
1 'polypeptide(L)' 'MQSVPRAQNKVNIPFKVVGNWDVQSKTLKEKFSQLTDADLKFETGKEEELLKRVETRLNKKREEVINIIQKGQPKV' A
#
# COMPACT_ATOMS: atom_id res chain seq x y z
N MET A 1 -14.46 -15.55 -24.99
CA MET A 1 -13.56 -15.24 -23.85
C MET A 1 -12.91 -13.90 -24.14
N GLN A 2 -13.51 -12.81 -23.69
CA GLN A 2 -13.04 -11.47 -24.02
C GLN A 2 -11.88 -11.12 -23.08
N SER A 3 -10.66 -11.32 -23.56
CA SER A 3 -9.47 -10.69 -22.99
C SER A 3 -9.58 -9.20 -23.23
N VAL A 4 -10.23 -8.48 -22.32
CA VAL A 4 -10.21 -7.01 -22.34
C VAL A 4 -8.76 -6.55 -22.11
N PRO A 5 -8.14 -5.81 -23.04
CA PRO A 5 -6.94 -5.08 -22.71
C PRO A 5 -7.38 -3.97 -21.76
N ARG A 6 -7.19 -4.18 -20.45
CA ARG A 6 -7.24 -3.07 -19.50
C ARG A 6 -6.14 -2.13 -19.91
N ALA A 7 -6.48 -1.10 -20.68
CA ALA A 7 -5.68 0.10 -20.82
C ALA A 7 -5.34 0.52 -19.38
N GLN A 8 -4.10 0.26 -18.99
CA GLN A 8 -3.59 0.59 -17.67
C GLN A 8 -3.33 2.09 -17.72
N ASN A 9 -4.41 2.87 -17.70
CA ASN A 9 -4.35 4.29 -17.41
C ASN A 9 -3.66 4.36 -16.05
N LYS A 10 -2.37 4.66 -16.03
CA LYS A 10 -1.58 4.69 -14.80
C LYS A 10 -2.17 5.80 -13.95
N VAL A 11 -3.15 5.47 -13.12
CA VAL A 11 -3.70 6.39 -12.14
C VAL A 11 -2.53 6.66 -11.20
N ASN A 12 -1.84 7.76 -11.42
CA ASN A 12 -0.81 8.26 -10.53
C ASN A 12 -1.54 8.82 -9.31
N ILE A 13 -2.00 7.93 -8.43
CA ILE A 13 -2.59 8.34 -7.16
C ILE A 13 -1.42 8.83 -6.30
N PRO A 14 -1.39 10.12 -5.93
CA PRO A 14 -0.34 10.65 -5.09
C PRO A 14 -0.50 10.06 -3.69
N PHE A 15 0.28 9.03 -3.40
CA PHE A 15 0.38 8.47 -2.07
C PHE A 15 1.59 9.07 -1.37
N LYS A 16 1.34 9.67 -0.22
CA LYS A 16 2.39 10.13 0.69
C LYS A 16 2.12 9.52 2.05
N VAL A 17 3.17 8.96 2.63
CA VAL A 17 3.14 8.56 4.03
C VAL A 17 3.23 9.84 4.85
N VAL A 18 2.22 10.11 5.68
CA VAL A 18 2.16 11.30 6.52
C VAL A 18 2.11 10.86 7.97
N GLY A 19 3.07 11.34 8.77
CA GLY A 19 3.17 11.00 10.20
C GLY A 19 4.00 9.75 10.49
N ASN A 20 3.64 9.03 11.54
CA ASN A 20 4.45 7.93 12.10
C ASN A 20 4.17 6.59 11.39
N TRP A 21 4.92 6.33 10.32
CA TRP A 21 4.78 5.09 9.53
C TRP A 21 4.94 3.81 10.38
N ASP A 22 5.84 3.81 11.36
CA ASP A 22 6.09 2.65 12.22
C ASP A 22 4.79 2.15 12.89
N VAL A 23 3.94 3.07 13.34
CA VAL A 23 2.64 2.74 13.96
C VAL A 23 1.67 2.22 12.89
N GLN A 24 1.58 2.90 11.74
CA GLN A 24 0.71 2.46 10.65
C GLN A 24 1.08 1.06 10.15
N SER A 25 2.37 0.79 10.00
CA SER A 25 2.87 -0.51 9.56
C SER A 25 2.52 -1.62 10.55
N LYS A 26 2.62 -1.37 11.86
CA LYS A 26 2.19 -2.34 12.87
C LYS A 26 0.70 -2.66 12.74
N THR A 27 -0.16 -1.65 12.64
CA THR A 27 -1.60 -1.86 12.42
C THR A 27 -1.89 -2.59 11.11
N LEU A 28 -1.18 -2.26 10.03
CA LEU A 28 -1.30 -2.97 8.75
C LEU A 28 -0.89 -4.43 8.88
N LYS A 29 0.22 -4.72 9.55
CA LYS A 29 0.70 -6.08 9.79
C LYS A 29 -0.30 -6.89 10.60
N GLU A 30 -0.90 -6.31 11.63
CA GLU A 30 -1.93 -6.97 12.43
C GLU A 30 -3.22 -7.24 11.64
N LYS A 31 -3.60 -6.32 10.75
CA LYS A 31 -4.77 -6.46 9.87
C LYS A 31 -4.52 -7.42 8.70
N PHE A 32 -3.29 -7.50 8.23
CA PHE A 32 -2.88 -8.27 7.05
C PHE A 32 -1.68 -9.15 7.40
N SER A 33 -1.94 -10.37 7.86
CA SER A 33 -0.90 -11.37 8.19
C SER A 33 0.02 -11.75 7.02
N GLN A 34 -0.36 -11.39 5.79
CA GLN A 34 0.42 -11.56 4.57
C GLN A 34 1.52 -10.49 4.40
N LEU A 35 1.43 -9.37 5.10
CA LEU A 35 2.45 -8.33 5.10
C LEU A 35 3.49 -8.64 6.17
N THR A 36 4.76 -8.54 5.81
CA THR A 36 5.87 -8.69 6.75
C THR A 36 6.51 -7.35 7.08
N ASP A 37 7.30 -7.33 8.15
CA ASP A 37 8.07 -6.15 8.56
C ASP A 37 8.99 -5.66 7.43
N ALA A 38 9.49 -6.59 6.60
CA ALA A 38 10.34 -6.27 5.45
C ALA A 38 9.57 -5.61 4.30
N ASP A 39 8.32 -6.01 4.08
CA ASP A 39 7.45 -5.42 3.04
C ASP A 39 6.92 -4.05 3.47
N LEU A 40 6.70 -3.88 4.77
CA LEU A 40 6.26 -2.64 5.39
C LEU A 40 7.42 -1.70 5.74
N LYS A 41 8.66 -2.06 5.44
CA LYS A 41 9.81 -1.18 5.65
C LYS A 41 9.71 0.01 4.69
N PHE A 42 9.42 1.18 5.23
CA PHE A 42 9.33 2.44 4.49
C PHE A 42 10.51 3.34 4.83
N GLU A 43 11.04 4.00 3.81
CA GLU A 43 12.00 5.09 3.95
C GLU A 43 11.42 6.30 3.24
N THR A 44 11.56 7.49 3.83
CA THR A 44 11.06 8.74 3.25
C THR A 44 11.60 8.93 1.83
N GLY A 45 10.70 9.16 0.86
CA GLY A 45 11.03 9.24 -0.57
C GLY A 45 10.91 7.92 -1.32
N LYS A 46 10.62 6.79 -0.64
CA LYS A 46 10.40 5.47 -1.24
C LYS A 46 8.92 5.03 -1.20
N GLU A 47 7.99 5.98 -1.23
CA GLU A 47 6.54 5.68 -1.20
C GLU A 47 6.10 4.76 -2.34
N GLU A 48 6.66 4.98 -3.54
CA GLU A 48 6.34 4.18 -4.72
C GLU A 48 6.82 2.73 -4.61
N GLU A 49 8.01 2.53 -4.05
CA GLU A 49 8.60 1.20 -3.78
C GLU A 49 7.78 0.44 -2.75
N LEU A 50 7.44 1.10 -1.64
CA LEU A 50 6.57 0.54 -0.61
C LEU A 50 5.23 0.12 -1.20
N LEU A 51 4.57 1.01 -1.96
CA LEU A 51 3.30 0.69 -2.60
C LEU A 51 3.40 -0.52 -3.53
N LYS A 52 4.44 -0.58 -4.39
CA LYS A 52 4.63 -1.74 -5.28
C LYS A 52 4.80 -3.04 -4.52
N ARG A 53 5.55 -3.04 -3.41
CA ARG A 53 5.72 -4.23 -2.56
C ARG A 53 4.39 -4.66 -1.98
N VAL A 54 3.67 -3.75 -1.33
CA VAL A 54 2.38 -4.05 -0.70
C VAL A 54 1.35 -4.48 -1.76
N GLU A 55 1.31 -3.84 -2.93
CA GLU A 55 0.48 -4.22 -4.08
C GLU A 55 0.73 -5.67 -4.49
N THR A 56 2.00 -6.04 -4.65
CA THR A 56 2.42 -7.39 -5.04
C THR A 56 2.08 -8.41 -3.95
N ARG A 57 2.31 -8.08 -2.67
CA ARG A 57 2.04 -8.97 -1.54
C ARG A 57 0.56 -9.22 -1.29
N LEU A 58 -0.25 -8.16 -1.35
CA LEU A 58 -1.70 -8.25 -1.17
C LEU A 58 -2.42 -8.75 -2.44
N ASN A 59 -1.72 -8.82 -3.58
CA ASN A 59 -2.30 -9.05 -4.91
C ASN A 59 -3.53 -8.15 -5.17
N LYS A 60 -3.46 -6.90 -4.71
CA LYS A 60 -4.53 -5.90 -4.80
C LYS A 60 -4.14 -4.80 -5.76
N LYS A 61 -5.12 -3.99 -6.18
CA LYS A 61 -4.83 -2.80 -7.00
C LYS A 61 -4.23 -1.69 -6.15
N ARG A 62 -3.42 -0.82 -6.76
CA ARG A 62 -2.90 0.40 -6.14
C ARG A 62 -3.92 1.18 -5.31
N GLU A 63 -5.13 1.39 -5.83
CA GLU A 63 -6.19 2.15 -5.16
C GLU A 63 -6.63 1.49 -3.84
N GLU A 64 -6.81 0.17 -3.87
CA GLU A 64 -7.14 -0.64 -2.70
C GLU A 64 -6.01 -0.60 -1.67
N VAL A 65 -4.76 -0.73 -2.12
CA VAL A 65 -3.57 -0.67 -1.27
C VAL A 65 -3.48 0.68 -0.56
N ILE A 66 -3.66 1.79 -1.30
CA ILE A 66 -3.63 3.14 -0.73
C ILE A 66 -4.75 3.31 0.30
N ASN A 67 -5.97 2.85 -0.01
CA ASN A 67 -7.09 2.91 0.91
C ASN A 67 -6.83 2.08 2.19
N ILE A 68 -6.23 0.90 2.05
CA ILE A 68 -5.80 0.06 3.15
C ILE A 68 -4.80 0.80 4.05
N ILE A 69 -3.78 1.41 3.45
CA ILE A 69 -2.74 2.14 4.18
C ILE A 69 -3.30 3.39 4.87
N GLN A 70 -4.21 4.12 4.22
CA GLN A 70 -4.90 5.27 4.79
C GLN A 70 -5.84 4.88 5.93
N LYS A 71 -6.57 3.77 5.79
CA LYS A 71 -7.43 3.24 6.87
C LYS A 71 -6.65 2.67 8.06
N GLY A 72 -5.40 2.28 7.84
CA GLY A 72 -4.48 1.85 8.89
C GLY A 72 -4.00 3.00 9.79
N GLN A 73 -4.35 4.27 9.50
CA GLN A 73 -4.02 5.37 10.40
C GLN A 73 -4.87 5.27 11.67
N PRO A 74 -4.25 5.28 12.87
CA PRO A 74 -5.00 5.43 14.10
C PRO A 74 -5.77 6.76 14.00
N LYS A 75 -7.08 6.69 14.22
CA LYS A 75 -7.95 7.86 14.30
C LYS A 75 -7.48 8.67 15.50
N VAL A 76 -6.79 9.79 15.25
CA VAL A 76 -6.48 10.81 16.24
C VAL A 76 -7.78 11.45 16.75
#